data_AF-A0A486XL42-F1
#
_entry.id   AF-A0A486XL42-F1
#
_cell.length_a   1.000
_cell.length_b   1.000
_cell.length_c   1.000
_cell.angle_alpha   90.00
_cell.angle_beta   90.00
_cell.angle_gamma   90.00
#
_symmetry.space_group_name_H-M   'P 1'
#
loop_
_entity.id
_entity.type
_entity.pdbx_description
1 polymer ?
#
loop_
_entity_poly.entity_id
_entity_poly.type
_entity_poly.pdbx_seq_one_letter_code
_entity_poly.pdbx_strand_id
1 'polypeptide(L)' 'MPGKPHSPFLYQQKPYIVQMKDGKTLDKLGNKVNKNAPEAHVPIDEFIYRNN' A
#
# COMPACT_ATOMS: atom_id res chain seq x y z
N MET A 1 5.83 4.96 2.65
CA MET A 1 6.99 4.19 3.16
C MET A 1 8.10 4.24 2.10
N PRO A 2 9.38 4.36 2.50
CA PRO A 2 10.49 4.58 1.56
C PRO A 2 10.88 3.34 0.72
N GLY A 3 10.29 2.17 0.99
CA GLY A 3 10.71 0.90 0.39
C GLY A 3 11.85 0.23 1.17
N LYS A 4 12.06 -1.06 0.92
CA LYS A 4 13.02 -1.95 1.57
C LYS A 4 13.73 -2.78 0.48
N PRO A 5 14.83 -2.30 -0.11
CA PRO A 5 15.44 -2.89 -1.30
C PRO A 5 15.77 -4.39 -1.20
N HIS A 6 16.12 -4.86 0.00
CA HIS A 6 16.46 -6.27 0.26
C HIS A 6 15.29 -7.10 0.82
N SER A 7 14.07 -6.56 0.80
CA SER A 7 12.88 -7.30 1.23
C SER A 7 12.64 -8.51 0.32
N PRO A 8 12.28 -9.69 0.86
CA PRO A 8 11.82 -10.80 0.04
C PRO A 8 10.48 -10.51 -0.64
N PHE A 9 9.75 -9.48 -0.19
CA PHE A 9 8.49 -9.06 -0.76
C PHE A 9 8.72 -7.98 -1.81
N LEU A 10 8.49 -8.31 -3.09
CA LEU A 10 8.68 -7.40 -4.23
C LEU A 10 7.92 -6.07 -4.06
N TYR A 11 6.69 -6.13 -3.55
CA TYR A 11 5.83 -4.96 -3.31
C TYR A 11 6.31 -4.06 -2.15
N GLN A 12 7.32 -4.49 -1.38
CA GLN A 12 7.97 -3.67 -0.36
C GLN A 12 9.34 -3.15 -0.80
N GLN A 13 9.88 -3.58 -1.95
CA GLN A 13 11.23 -3.19 -2.37
C GLN A 13 11.32 -1.72 -2.80
N LYS A 14 10.27 -1.22 -3.45
CA LYS A 14 10.13 0.17 -3.89
C LYS A 14 9.32 1.00 -2.88
N PRO A 15 9.32 2.34 -2.96
CA PRO A 15 8.42 3.17 -2.15
C PRO A 15 6.94 2.81 -2.38
N TYR A 16 6.20 2.67 -1.29
CA TYR A 16 4.78 2.30 -1.29
C TYR A 16 4.01 3.00 -0.17
N ILE A 17 2.70 3.07 -0.29
CA ILE A 17 1.76 3.57 0.70
C ILE A 17 0.86 2.42 1.15
N VAL A 18 0.60 2.38 2.45
CA VAL A 18 -0.46 1.55 3.03
C VAL A 18 -1.53 2.50 3.51
N GLN A 19 -2.67 2.51 2.82
CA GLN A 19 -3.80 3.32 3.25
C GLN A 19 -4.58 2.57 4.34
N MET A 20 -4.83 3.25 5.45
CA MET A 20 -5.66 2.73 6.53
C MET A 20 -6.82 3.67 6.80
N LYS A 21 -8.03 3.10 6.92
CA LYS A 21 -9.25 3.80 7.31
C LYS A 21 -10.00 2.95 8.31
N ASP A 22 -10.36 3.53 9.46
CA ASP A 22 -11.07 2.84 10.55
C ASP A 22 -10.39 1.53 10.99
N GLY A 23 -9.05 1.54 11.06
CA GLY A 23 -8.24 0.37 11.41
C GLY A 23 -8.16 -0.71 10.32
N LYS A 24 -8.76 -0.50 9.15
CA LYS A 24 -8.74 -1.44 8.02
C LYS A 24 -7.83 -0.95 6.92
N THR A 25 -7.10 -1.87 6.31
CA THR A 25 -6.20 -1.57 5.19
C THR A 25 -6.97 -1.59 3.88
N LEU A 26 -6.66 -0.63 3.01
CA LEU A 26 -7.30 -0.46 1.71
C LEU A 26 -6.32 -0.68 0.56
N ASP A 27 -6.84 -1.20 -0.56
CA ASP A 27 -6.12 -1.22 -1.83
C ASP A 27 -6.22 0.14 -2.55
N LYS A 28 -5.61 0.24 -3.73
CA LYS A 28 -5.64 1.45 -4.57
C LYS A 28 -7.03 1.87 -5.07
N LEU A 29 -8.01 0.97 -5.01
CA LEU A 29 -9.40 1.23 -5.39
C LEU A 29 -10.26 1.62 -4.18
N GLY A 30 -9.74 1.50 -2.96
CA GLY A 30 -10.46 1.74 -1.71
C GLY A 30 -11.18 0.51 -1.16
N ASN A 31 -10.92 -0.69 -1.69
CA ASN A 31 -11.48 -1.93 -1.17
C ASN A 31 -10.71 -2.38 0.06
N LYS A 32 -11.40 -3.02 0.99
CA LYS A 32 -10.78 -3.60 2.20
C LYS A 32 -9.99 -4.84 1.83
N VAL A 33 -8.72 -4.85 2.22
CA VAL A 33 -7.79 -5.94 1.94
C VAL A 33 -7.01 -6.32 3.20
N ASN A 34 -6.40 -7.49 3.20
CA ASN A 34 -5.54 -7.90 4.30
C ASN A 34 -4.27 -7.04 4.30
N LYS A 35 -3.88 -6.52 5.48
CA LYS A 35 -2.67 -5.68 5.63
C LYS A 35 -1.39 -6.31 5.08
N ASN A 36 -1.30 -7.64 5.07
CA ASN A 36 -0.11 -8.37 4.62
C ASN A 36 -0.17 -8.71 3.13
N ALA A 37 -1.31 -8.47 2.46
CA ALA A 37 -1.46 -8.80 1.06
C ALA A 37 -0.70 -7.81 0.15
N PRO A 38 -0.26 -8.24 -1.04
CA PRO A 38 0.44 -7.36 -1.98
C PRO A 38 -0.35 -6.10 -2.33
N GLU A 39 -1.67 -6.22 -2.53
CA GLU A 39 -2.56 -5.13 -2.91
C GLU A 39 -2.74 -4.06 -1.82
N ALA A 40 -2.39 -4.35 -0.56
CA ALA A 40 -2.33 -3.37 0.52
C ALA A 40 -1.14 -2.41 0.41
N HIS A 41 -0.14 -2.75 -0.42
CA HIS A 41 1.11 -2.01 -0.57
C HIS A 41 1.09 -1.28 -1.91
N VAL A 42 0.38 -0.15 -1.97
CA VAL A 42 0.16 0.60 -3.20
C VAL A 42 1.45 1.35 -3.57
N PRO A 43 2.05 1.12 -4.75
CA PRO A 43 3.22 1.89 -5.20
C PRO A 43 2.94 3.39 -5.13
N ILE A 44 3.93 4.20 -4.69
CA ILE A 44 3.70 5.64 -4.49
C ILE A 44 3.28 6.34 -5.79
N ASP A 45 3.83 5.90 -6.93
CA ASP A 45 3.53 6.45 -8.26
C ASP A 45 2.12 6.07 -8.76
N GLU A 46 1.48 5.06 -8.15
CA GLU A 46 0.11 4.65 -8.44
C GLU A 46 -0.91 5.17 -7.41
N PHE A 47 -0.45 5.77 -6.31
CA PHE A 47 -1.32 6.19 -5.23
C PHE A 47 -2.00 7.53 -5.56
N ILE A 48 -3.31 7.48 -5.79
CA ILE A 48 -4.12 8.70 -6.00
C ILE A 48 -4.61 9.21 -4.65
N TYR A 49 -4.12 10.37 -4.23
CA TYR A 49 -4.60 11.05 -3.02
C TYR A 49 -6.01 11.61 -3.27
N ARG A 50 -7.04 10.88 -2.83
CA ARG A 50 -8.42 11.37 -2.85
C ARG A 50 -8.68 12.16 -1.57
N ASN A 51 -8.79 13.48 -1.71
CA ASN A 51 -9.22 14.36 -0.63
C ASN A 51 -10.74 14.19 -0.50
N ASN A 52 -11.19 13.55 0.58
CA ASN A 52 -12.60 13.47 0.94
C ASN A 52 -12.97 14.60 1.89
#